data_AF-I4YMP4-F1
#
_entry.id   AF-I4YMP4-F1
#
_cell.length_a   1.000
_cell.length_b   1.000
_cell.length_c   1.000
_cell.angle_alpha   90.00
_cell.angle_beta   90.00
_cell.angle_gamma   90.00
#
_symmetry.space_group_name_H-M   'P 1'
#
loop_
_entity.id
_entity.type
_entity.pdbx_description
1 polymer ?
#
loop_
_entity_poly.entity_id
_entity_poly.type
_entity_poly.pdbx_seq_one_letter_code
_entity_poly.pdbx_strand_id
1 'polypeptide(L)'
;MQGRSVRLYLVDGSPTGILTAEIMNWTGHVLVAPRSRLVEALQRDEASRTGVYFLVGDDPDQPTKSRVYVGEGDSVVDRIKSHAKDSSKDFWTRACLVTSKDMNLTKAHVRYLESRFVELTKGADRANVANGNEPARKSLPESDIADMEFFISQVQVILPVVGFDFLRPKAKPVPSIKSAETLASETSQLELVLSSGKYGYTARAVEVDGEVTVLAGSQATAKSDFGESVYSSLRQQLIKDGRIVQTTDPNFLEFAENVTFQSPSAAAAVIRNRNTNGRTSWRLVSTGQTLKDWQDAQLSKLADSLATES
;
A
#
# COMPACT_ATOMS: atom_id res chain seq x y z
N MET A 1 -16.13 -12.28 -8.52
CA MET A 1 -15.68 -11.75 -7.21
C MET A 1 -16.87 -11.62 -6.28
N GLN A 2 -16.76 -12.02 -5.02
CA GLN A 2 -17.82 -11.81 -4.02
C GLN A 2 -17.58 -10.47 -3.33
N GLY A 3 -18.59 -9.59 -3.34
CA GLY A 3 -18.52 -8.31 -2.64
C GLY A 3 -18.39 -8.51 -1.13
N ARG A 4 -17.63 -7.65 -0.46
CA ARG A 4 -17.49 -7.62 1.00
C ARG A 4 -18.00 -6.28 1.52
N SER A 5 -18.82 -6.30 2.58
CA SER A 5 -19.26 -5.09 3.26
C SER A 5 -18.34 -4.81 4.44
N VAL A 6 -17.64 -3.68 4.39
CA VAL A 6 -16.79 -3.17 5.47
C VAL A 6 -17.56 -2.04 6.15
N ARG A 7 -17.78 -2.17 7.47
CA ARG A 7 -18.40 -1.14 8.29
C ARG A 7 -17.31 -0.34 8.99
N LEU A 8 -17.21 0.94 8.65
CA LEU A 8 -16.37 1.90 9.35
C LEU A 8 -17.22 2.69 10.35
N TYR A 9 -16.69 2.89 11.54
CA TYR A 9 -17.30 3.74 12.55
C TYR A 9 -16.25 4.72 13.10
N LEU A 10 -16.48 6.01 12.83
CA LEU A 10 -15.66 7.11 13.32
C LEU A 10 -16.13 7.47 14.73
N VAL A 11 -15.37 7.06 15.75
CA VAL A 11 -15.79 7.17 17.15
C VAL A 11 -16.01 8.62 17.58
N ASP A 12 -15.18 9.51 17.04
CA ASP A 12 -15.19 10.96 17.31
C ASP A 12 -15.70 11.80 16.13
N GLY A 13 -16.28 11.14 15.10
CA GLY A 13 -16.72 11.78 13.87
C GLY A 13 -15.58 12.27 12.96
N SER A 14 -14.32 12.03 13.30
CA SER A 14 -13.16 12.43 12.50
C SER A 14 -12.49 11.23 11.82
N PRO A 15 -12.16 11.31 10.52
CA PRO A 15 -11.40 10.26 9.83
C PRO A 15 -9.95 10.14 10.32
N THR A 16 -9.41 11.16 10.99
CA THR A 16 -8.05 11.17 11.55
C THR A 16 -8.00 10.78 13.03
N GLY A 17 -9.17 10.55 13.62
CA GLY A 17 -9.36 10.25 15.03
C GLY A 17 -9.34 8.75 15.33
N ILE A 18 -10.12 8.34 16.33
CA ILE A 18 -10.31 6.93 16.64
C ILE A 18 -11.35 6.37 15.67
N LEU A 19 -10.97 5.31 14.97
CA LEU A 19 -11.86 4.60 14.04
C LEU A 19 -11.90 3.12 14.39
N THR A 20 -13.05 2.52 14.13
CA THR A 20 -13.22 1.07 14.17
C THR A 20 -13.67 0.56 12.83
N ALA A 21 -13.23 -0.66 12.47
CA ALA A 21 -13.57 -1.31 11.22
C ALA A 21 -13.87 -2.79 11.44
N GLU A 22 -14.88 -3.30 10.73
CA GLU A 22 -15.27 -4.71 10.75
C GLU A 22 -15.83 -5.14 9.39
N ILE A 23 -15.72 -6.43 9.08
CA ILE A 23 -16.35 -7.03 7.91
C ILE A 23 -17.62 -7.76 8.36
N MET A 24 -18.72 -7.59 7.63
CA MET A 24 -19.96 -8.31 7.90
C MET A 24 -19.72 -9.82 7.89
N ASN A 25 -20.21 -10.52 8.91
CA ASN A 25 -20.04 -11.97 9.15
C ASN A 25 -18.60 -12.42 9.50
N TRP A 26 -17.69 -11.49 9.81
CA TRP A 26 -16.38 -11.81 10.37
C TRP A 26 -16.30 -11.37 11.83
N THR A 27 -15.69 -12.20 12.69
CA THR A 27 -15.60 -11.93 14.13
C THR A 27 -14.45 -11.00 14.50
N GLY A 28 -13.55 -10.69 13.57
CA GLY A 28 -12.49 -9.73 13.81
C GLY A 28 -12.98 -8.30 13.95
N HIS A 29 -12.26 -7.53 14.77
CA HIS A 29 -12.49 -6.13 15.04
C HIS A 29 -11.18 -5.37 14.91
N VAL A 30 -11.20 -4.28 14.15
CA VAL A 30 -10.05 -3.43 13.95
C VAL A 30 -10.30 -2.09 14.65
N LEU A 31 -9.37 -1.65 15.48
CA LEU A 31 -9.38 -0.37 16.17
C LEU A 31 -8.11 0.39 15.79
N VAL A 32 -8.26 1.57 15.21
CA VAL A 32 -7.12 2.42 14.83
C VAL A 32 -7.21 3.74 15.59
N ALA A 33 -6.07 4.20 16.09
CA ALA A 33 -5.96 5.45 16.79
C ALA A 33 -4.63 6.16 16.51
N PRO A 34 -4.61 7.49 16.40
CA PRO A 34 -3.37 8.26 16.44
C PRO A 34 -2.76 8.18 17.85
N ARG A 35 -1.43 8.31 17.94
CA ARG A 35 -0.69 8.28 19.21
C ARG A 35 -1.23 9.29 20.23
N SER A 36 -1.66 10.46 19.78
CA SER A 36 -2.24 11.52 20.61
C SER A 36 -3.56 11.12 21.29
N ARG A 37 -4.32 10.18 20.71
CA ARG A 37 -5.59 9.68 21.26
C ARG A 37 -5.50 8.23 21.73
N LEU A 38 -4.27 7.70 21.91
CA LEU A 38 -4.07 6.32 22.29
C LEU A 38 -4.72 6.00 23.65
N VAL A 39 -4.64 6.91 24.62
CA VAL A 39 -5.21 6.68 25.96
C VAL A 39 -6.71 6.40 25.90
N GLU A 40 -7.44 7.19 25.12
CA GLU A 40 -8.89 7.03 24.90
C GLU A 40 -9.21 5.73 24.15
N ALA A 41 -8.44 5.40 23.10
CA ALA A 41 -8.61 4.15 22.37
C ALA A 41 -8.37 2.91 23.26
N LEU A 42 -7.39 2.98 24.17
CA LEU A 42 -7.03 1.89 25.08
C LEU A 42 -8.02 1.70 26.25
N GLN A 43 -8.93 2.64 26.49
CA GLN A 43 -10.01 2.48 27.48
C GLN A 43 -11.15 1.60 26.96
N ARG A 44 -11.17 1.30 25.66
CA ARG A 44 -12.24 0.51 25.06
C ARG A 44 -12.05 -0.98 25.32
N ASP A 45 -13.17 -1.68 25.48
CA ASP A 45 -13.19 -3.12 25.74
C ASP A 45 -12.54 -3.95 24.63
N GLU A 46 -12.49 -3.45 23.39
CA GLU A 46 -11.87 -4.21 22.30
C GLU A 46 -10.34 -4.22 22.41
N ALA A 47 -9.73 -3.23 23.09
CA ALA A 47 -8.28 -3.12 23.25
C ALA A 47 -7.70 -4.02 24.36
N SER A 48 -8.55 -4.49 25.29
CA SER A 48 -8.14 -5.40 26.36
C SER A 48 -8.13 -6.87 25.95
N ARG A 49 -8.59 -7.18 24.74
CA ARG A 49 -8.71 -8.55 24.22
C ARG A 49 -7.38 -9.06 23.67
N THR A 50 -7.34 -10.38 23.53
CA THR A 50 -6.24 -11.08 22.85
C THR A 50 -6.26 -10.74 21.36
N GLY A 51 -5.09 -10.38 20.83
CA GLY A 51 -4.97 -10.00 19.43
C GLY A 51 -3.56 -9.61 19.01
N VAL A 52 -3.49 -9.03 17.82
CA VAL A 52 -2.28 -8.47 17.25
C VAL A 52 -2.42 -6.97 17.08
N TYR A 53 -1.30 -6.26 17.05
CA TYR A 53 -1.28 -4.82 16.83
C TYR A 53 -0.12 -4.41 15.93
N PHE A 54 -0.32 -3.30 15.24
CA PHE A 54 0.64 -2.66 14.36
C PHE A 54 0.90 -1.25 14.89
N LEU A 55 2.16 -0.93 15.13
CA LEU A 55 2.61 0.44 15.40
C LEU A 55 3.29 0.96 14.15
N VAL A 56 2.73 2.01 13.56
CA VAL A 56 3.12 2.52 12.25
C VAL A 56 3.51 3.99 12.37
N GLY A 57 4.60 4.35 11.73
CA GLY A 57 5.03 5.74 11.56
C GLY A 57 5.98 5.88 10.38
N ASP A 58 6.51 7.08 10.19
CA ASP A 58 7.51 7.33 9.17
C ASP A 58 8.84 6.70 9.59
N ASP A 59 9.58 6.14 8.63
CA ASP A 59 10.91 5.63 8.93
C ASP A 59 11.90 6.80 9.02
N PRO A 60 12.55 7.03 10.19
CA PRO A 60 13.49 8.14 10.35
C PRO A 60 14.71 8.02 9.42
N ASP A 61 15.08 6.80 9.02
CA ASP A 61 16.23 6.53 8.16
C ASP A 61 15.85 6.50 6.67
N GLN A 62 14.57 6.29 6.36
CA GLN A 62 14.03 6.20 4.99
C GLN A 62 12.66 6.88 4.88
N PRO A 63 12.59 8.22 4.73
CA PRO A 63 11.35 9.00 4.80
C PRO A 63 10.25 8.65 3.77
N THR A 64 10.59 7.83 2.78
CA THR A 64 9.70 7.35 1.71
C THR A 64 9.04 6.01 2.02
N LYS A 65 9.50 5.31 3.06
CA LYS A 65 8.92 4.08 3.58
C LYS A 65 8.36 4.35 4.97
N SER A 66 7.24 3.70 5.28
CA SER A 66 6.79 3.61 6.66
C SER A 66 7.63 2.59 7.42
N ARG A 67 7.74 2.77 8.72
CA ARG A 67 8.26 1.77 9.66
C ARG A 67 7.09 1.15 10.41
N VAL A 68 7.08 -0.19 10.51
CA VAL A 68 6.00 -0.96 11.12
C VAL A 68 6.58 -1.90 12.17
N TYR A 69 6.07 -1.83 13.39
CA TYR A 69 6.26 -2.87 14.40
C TYR A 69 5.00 -3.71 14.50
N VAL A 70 5.14 -5.02 14.41
CA VAL A 70 4.05 -5.98 14.63
C VAL A 70 4.23 -6.58 16.02
N GLY A 71 3.18 -6.63 16.82
CA GLY A 71 3.23 -7.31 18.11
C GLY A 71 1.95 -8.07 18.41
N GLU A 72 2.04 -8.97 19.37
CA GLU A 72 0.90 -9.69 19.94
C GLU A 72 0.75 -9.46 21.44
N GLY A 73 -0.45 -9.66 21.96
CA GLY A 73 -0.70 -9.73 23.39
C GLY A 73 -1.98 -10.49 23.73
N ASP A 74 -2.00 -11.12 24.91
CA ASP A 74 -3.24 -11.61 25.54
C ASP A 74 -4.14 -10.44 25.93
N SER A 75 -3.50 -9.32 26.29
CA SER A 75 -4.07 -8.00 26.47
C SER A 75 -3.24 -7.03 25.62
N VAL A 76 -3.81 -6.59 24.50
CA VAL A 76 -3.11 -5.69 23.56
C VAL A 76 -2.80 -4.35 24.22
N VAL A 77 -3.68 -3.85 25.08
CA VAL A 77 -3.50 -2.60 25.82
C VAL A 77 -2.24 -2.60 26.69
N ASP A 78 -1.94 -3.68 27.41
CA ASP A 78 -0.78 -3.72 28.31
C ASP A 78 0.54 -3.72 27.54
N ARG A 79 0.55 -4.40 26.39
CA ARG A 79 1.70 -4.42 25.48
C ARG A 79 1.94 -3.05 24.85
N ILE A 80 0.89 -2.38 24.38
CA ILE A 80 1.03 -1.04 23.80
C ILE A 80 1.46 -0.03 24.87
N LYS A 81 0.91 -0.10 26.10
CA LYS A 81 1.37 0.75 27.22
C LYS A 81 2.85 0.57 27.53
N SER A 82 3.35 -0.67 27.48
CA SER A 82 4.78 -0.95 27.64
C SER A 82 5.61 -0.34 26.52
N HIS A 83 5.16 -0.44 25.27
CA HIS A 83 5.86 0.15 24.11
C HIS A 83 5.78 1.66 24.04
N ALA A 84 4.70 2.29 24.50
CA ALA A 84 4.57 3.73 24.54
C ALA A 84 5.57 4.40 25.50
N LYS A 85 6.15 3.65 26.43
CA LYS A 85 7.19 4.09 27.37
C LYS A 85 8.61 3.76 26.91
N ASP A 86 8.75 3.03 25.80
CA ASP A 86 10.03 2.57 25.27
C ASP A 86 10.50 3.53 24.17
N SER A 87 11.51 4.35 24.48
CA SER A 87 12.04 5.37 23.57
C SER A 87 12.64 4.78 22.28
N SER A 88 13.04 3.51 22.29
CA SER A 88 13.49 2.81 21.07
C SER A 88 12.36 2.58 20.06
N LYS A 89 11.11 2.80 20.47
CA LYS A 89 9.90 2.66 19.67
C LYS A 89 9.15 3.99 19.52
N ASP A 90 9.83 5.13 19.57
CA ASP A 90 9.16 6.43 19.43
C ASP A 90 8.75 6.80 17.99
N PHE A 91 9.15 6.01 16.99
CA PHE A 91 8.86 6.30 15.58
C PHE A 91 7.36 6.28 15.21
N TRP A 92 6.52 5.55 15.94
CA TRP A 92 5.13 5.34 15.52
C TRP A 92 4.22 6.52 15.86
N THR A 93 3.33 6.84 14.94
CA THR A 93 2.35 7.93 15.02
C THR A 93 0.91 7.40 15.02
N ARG A 94 0.70 6.17 14.55
CA ARG A 94 -0.61 5.49 14.50
C ARG A 94 -0.48 4.06 15.05
N ALA A 95 -1.50 3.62 15.78
CA ALA A 95 -1.65 2.24 16.23
C ALA A 95 -2.88 1.62 15.58
N CYS A 96 -2.76 0.37 15.11
CA CYS A 96 -3.86 -0.44 14.59
C CYS A 96 -3.91 -1.74 15.35
N LEU A 97 -4.98 -1.97 16.09
CA LEU A 97 -5.23 -3.17 16.86
C LEU A 97 -6.20 -4.04 16.08
N VAL A 98 -5.91 -5.35 16.02
CA VAL A 98 -6.80 -6.35 15.44
C VAL A 98 -7.06 -7.40 16.51
N THR A 99 -8.29 -7.39 17.02
CA THR A 99 -8.76 -8.31 18.06
C THR A 99 -9.96 -9.10 17.55
N SER A 100 -10.42 -10.08 18.32
CA SER A 100 -11.66 -10.79 18.00
C SER A 100 -12.81 -10.36 18.90
N LYS A 101 -14.03 -10.45 18.38
CA LYS A 101 -15.28 -10.31 19.12
C LYS A 101 -15.62 -11.54 19.93
N ASP A 102 -15.16 -12.70 19.47
CA ASP A 102 -15.26 -13.95 20.20
C ASP A 102 -13.97 -14.19 21.02
N MET A 103 -14.04 -15.09 22.01
CA MET A 103 -12.88 -15.47 22.82
C MET A 103 -12.07 -16.61 22.19
N ASN A 104 -12.11 -16.76 20.85
CA ASN A 104 -11.52 -17.91 20.15
C ASN A 104 -10.04 -17.69 19.76
N LEU A 105 -9.51 -16.47 19.87
CA LEU A 105 -8.09 -16.20 19.66
C LEU A 105 -7.29 -16.58 20.91
N THR A 106 -6.49 -17.65 20.80
CA THR A 106 -5.58 -18.09 21.86
C THR A 106 -4.19 -17.46 21.67
N LYS A 107 -3.32 -17.62 22.68
CA LYS A 107 -1.90 -17.22 22.58
C LYS A 107 -1.19 -17.85 21.38
N ALA A 108 -1.52 -19.10 21.06
CA ALA A 108 -0.89 -19.79 19.94
C ALA A 108 -1.32 -19.17 18.60
N HIS A 109 -2.61 -18.82 18.48
CA HIS A 109 -3.17 -18.13 17.32
C HIS A 109 -2.50 -16.77 17.09
N VAL A 110 -2.44 -15.90 18.10
CA VAL A 110 -1.86 -14.55 17.91
C VAL A 110 -0.36 -14.56 17.64
N ARG A 111 0.39 -15.55 18.15
CA ARG A 111 1.80 -15.73 17.79
C ARG A 111 1.99 -16.21 16.36
N TYR A 112 1.09 -17.08 15.88
CA TYR A 112 1.07 -17.47 14.47
C TYR A 112 0.78 -16.24 13.59
N LEU A 113 -0.27 -15.48 13.92
CA LEU A 113 -0.63 -14.25 13.22
C LEU A 113 0.54 -13.23 13.20
N GLU A 114 1.19 -12.98 14.33
CA GLU A 114 2.36 -12.10 14.43
C GLU A 114 3.47 -12.53 13.45
N SER A 115 3.85 -13.82 13.47
CA SER A 115 4.88 -14.34 12.58
C SER A 115 4.51 -14.18 11.09
N ARG A 116 3.25 -14.46 10.73
CA ARG A 116 2.76 -14.34 9.35
C ARG A 116 2.66 -12.89 8.90
N PHE A 117 2.22 -11.98 9.75
CA PHE A 117 2.17 -10.56 9.41
C PHE A 117 3.56 -9.95 9.24
N VAL A 118 4.54 -10.36 10.04
CA VAL A 118 5.95 -9.97 9.83
C VAL A 118 6.44 -10.44 8.47
N GLU A 119 6.20 -11.70 8.10
CA GLU A 119 6.58 -12.25 6.80
C GLU A 119 5.89 -11.55 5.62
N LEU A 120 4.59 -11.30 5.73
CA LEU A 120 3.82 -10.61 4.70
C LEU A 120 4.31 -9.17 4.53
N THR A 121 4.62 -8.47 5.62
CA THR A 121 5.17 -7.11 5.57
C THR A 121 6.53 -7.08 4.88
N LYS A 122 7.42 -8.02 5.22
CA LYS A 122 8.72 -8.16 4.55
C LYS A 122 8.57 -8.50 3.06
N GLY A 123 7.68 -9.44 2.74
CA GLY A 123 7.43 -9.86 1.36
C GLY A 123 6.78 -8.78 0.49
N ALA A 124 6.00 -7.88 1.09
CA ALA A 124 5.44 -6.71 0.42
C ALA A 124 6.49 -5.62 0.14
N ASP A 125 7.52 -5.49 0.98
CA ASP A 125 8.58 -4.47 0.87
C ASP A 125 8.03 -3.03 0.72
N ARG A 126 6.85 -2.76 1.29
CA ARG A 126 6.23 -1.43 1.35
C ARG A 126 6.59 -0.67 2.63
N ALA A 127 7.02 -1.37 3.67
CA ALA A 127 7.43 -0.81 4.95
C ALA A 127 8.62 -1.58 5.54
N ASN A 128 9.44 -0.89 6.34
CA ASN A 128 10.52 -1.52 7.10
C ASN A 128 9.96 -2.10 8.40
N VAL A 129 10.27 -3.37 8.68
CA VAL A 129 9.84 -4.04 9.91
C VAL A 129 10.77 -3.69 11.07
N ALA A 130 10.23 -3.20 12.17
CA ALA A 130 10.97 -2.80 13.37
C ALA A 130 11.15 -3.92 14.41
N ASN A 131 10.59 -5.11 14.17
CA ASN A 131 10.77 -6.27 15.05
C ASN A 131 12.26 -6.68 15.09
N GLY A 132 12.89 -6.62 16.27
CA GLY A 132 14.31 -6.98 16.42
C GLY A 132 14.62 -8.46 16.25
N ASN A 133 13.65 -9.34 16.54
CA ASN A 133 13.74 -10.78 16.32
C ASN A 133 12.55 -11.25 15.49
N GLU A 134 12.77 -12.24 14.62
CA GLU A 134 11.67 -12.91 13.93
C GLU A 134 10.89 -13.78 14.92
N PRO A 135 9.57 -13.58 15.08
CA PRO A 135 8.75 -14.44 15.91
C PRO A 135 8.80 -15.87 15.36
N ALA A 136 9.21 -16.83 16.19
CA ALA A 136 9.20 -18.22 15.80
C ALA A 136 7.77 -18.69 15.49
N ARG A 137 7.55 -19.30 14.32
CA ARG A 137 6.27 -19.92 13.99
C ARG A 137 5.96 -21.02 15.01
N LYS A 138 4.84 -20.87 15.70
CA LYS A 138 4.33 -21.94 16.56
C LYS A 138 3.63 -22.98 15.69
N SER A 139 3.83 -24.26 16.00
CA SER A 139 3.07 -25.34 15.34
C SER A 139 1.62 -25.26 15.79
N LEU A 140 0.71 -25.19 14.83
CA LEU A 140 -0.74 -25.23 14.99
C LEU A 140 -1.28 -26.44 14.20
N PRO A 141 -2.41 -27.03 14.62
CA PRO A 141 -3.17 -27.97 13.80
C PRO A 141 -3.56 -27.37 12.44
N GLU A 142 -3.79 -28.23 11.44
CA GLU A 142 -4.17 -27.79 10.09
C GLU A 142 -5.47 -26.96 10.07
N SER A 143 -6.46 -27.32 10.89
CA SER A 143 -7.71 -26.56 11.05
C SER A 143 -7.44 -25.13 11.50
N ASP A 144 -6.62 -24.97 12.54
CA ASP A 144 -6.34 -23.67 13.13
C ASP A 144 -5.50 -22.82 12.18
N ILE A 145 -4.61 -23.44 11.39
CA ILE A 145 -3.87 -22.76 10.32
C ILE A 145 -4.84 -22.21 9.27
N ALA A 146 -5.81 -23.01 8.82
CA ALA A 146 -6.80 -22.58 7.83
C ALA A 146 -7.62 -21.39 8.35
N ASP A 147 -8.04 -21.42 9.61
CA ASP A 147 -8.78 -20.32 10.25
C ASP A 147 -7.91 -19.07 10.38
N MET A 148 -6.62 -19.20 10.73
CA MET A 148 -5.70 -18.07 10.84
C MET A 148 -5.37 -17.45 9.49
N GLU A 149 -5.18 -18.25 8.44
CA GLU A 149 -4.98 -17.71 7.09
C GLU A 149 -6.24 -17.02 6.56
N PHE A 150 -7.43 -17.54 6.89
CA PHE A 150 -8.68 -16.84 6.61
C PHE A 150 -8.74 -15.50 7.36
N PHE A 151 -8.40 -15.47 8.65
CA PHE A 151 -8.33 -14.25 9.45
C PHE A 151 -7.35 -13.22 8.83
N ILE A 152 -6.16 -13.66 8.43
CA ILE A 152 -5.16 -12.83 7.73
C ILE A 152 -5.76 -12.25 6.44
N SER A 153 -6.47 -13.05 5.64
CA SER A 153 -7.09 -12.60 4.40
C SER A 153 -8.15 -11.50 4.61
N GLN A 154 -8.82 -11.49 5.77
CA GLN A 154 -9.76 -10.43 6.13
C GLN A 154 -9.01 -9.16 6.56
N VAL A 155 -7.95 -9.30 7.35
CA VAL A 155 -7.08 -8.17 7.75
C VAL A 155 -6.45 -7.50 6.53
N GLN A 156 -5.99 -8.28 5.54
CA GLN A 156 -5.45 -7.75 4.27
C GLN A 156 -6.46 -6.91 3.48
N VAL A 157 -7.76 -7.17 3.63
CA VAL A 157 -8.81 -6.35 3.01
C VAL A 157 -9.10 -5.10 3.82
N ILE A 158 -9.11 -5.17 5.15
CA ILE A 158 -9.44 -4.01 6.00
C ILE A 158 -8.31 -2.99 6.06
N LEU A 159 -7.04 -3.44 6.15
CA LEU A 159 -5.92 -2.52 6.36
C LEU A 159 -5.84 -1.38 5.33
N PRO A 160 -5.96 -1.62 4.01
CA PRO A 160 -5.98 -0.53 3.03
C PRO A 160 -7.14 0.45 3.23
N VAL A 161 -8.30 -0.04 3.64
CA VAL A 161 -9.50 0.77 3.90
C VAL A 161 -9.29 1.73 5.07
N VAL A 162 -8.54 1.30 6.09
CA VAL A 162 -8.17 2.14 7.25
C VAL A 162 -6.83 2.88 7.06
N GLY A 163 -6.29 2.88 5.84
CA GLY A 163 -5.12 3.66 5.46
C GLY A 163 -3.77 3.02 5.83
N PHE A 164 -3.66 1.69 5.73
CA PHE A 164 -2.41 0.94 5.86
C PHE A 164 -2.22 -0.01 4.67
N ASP A 165 -1.11 0.11 3.95
CA ASP A 165 -0.83 -0.71 2.76
C ASP A 165 0.37 -1.65 2.92
N PHE A 166 0.94 -1.74 4.13
CA PHE A 166 2.18 -2.49 4.39
C PHE A 166 2.07 -4.02 4.20
N LEU A 167 0.86 -4.59 4.17
CA LEU A 167 0.62 -6.00 3.85
C LEU A 167 0.27 -6.25 2.37
N ARG A 168 0.06 -5.20 1.57
CA ARG A 168 -0.33 -5.35 0.17
C ARG A 168 0.89 -5.83 -0.61
N PRO A 169 0.87 -7.02 -1.23
CA PRO A 169 1.98 -7.46 -2.05
C PRO A 169 2.27 -6.39 -3.10
N LYS A 170 3.55 -6.03 -3.28
CA LYS A 170 3.94 -5.35 -4.53
C LYS A 170 3.48 -6.24 -5.67
N ALA A 171 2.86 -5.67 -6.69
CA ALA A 171 2.59 -6.38 -7.93
C ALA A 171 3.90 -7.05 -8.36
N LYS A 172 3.95 -8.38 -8.31
CA LYS A 172 5.12 -9.11 -8.81
C LYS A 172 5.27 -8.71 -10.27
N PRO A 173 6.47 -8.32 -10.74
CA PRO A 173 6.73 -8.29 -12.16
C PRO A 173 6.45 -9.71 -12.65
N VAL A 174 5.40 -9.89 -13.44
CA VAL A 174 5.20 -11.14 -14.17
C VAL A 174 6.44 -11.27 -15.06
N PRO A 175 7.27 -12.31 -14.91
CA PRO A 175 8.33 -12.57 -15.86
C PRO A 175 7.65 -12.73 -17.21
N SER A 176 8.10 -11.96 -18.20
CA SER A 176 7.62 -12.06 -19.58
C SER A 176 7.96 -13.43 -20.14
N ILE A 177 7.10 -14.41 -19.88
CA ILE A 177 7.10 -15.65 -20.63
C ILE A 177 6.32 -15.37 -21.90
N LYS A 178 7.05 -15.31 -23.01
CA LYS A 178 6.51 -15.43 -24.36
C LYS A 178 5.80 -16.80 -24.46
N SER A 179 4.50 -16.81 -24.24
CA SER A 179 3.62 -17.92 -24.58
C SER A 179 2.30 -17.36 -25.05
N ALA A 180 1.97 -17.67 -26.31
CA ALA A 180 0.71 -17.35 -26.94
C ALA A 180 -0.49 -17.89 -26.13
N GLU A 181 -1.59 -17.13 -26.22
CA GLU A 181 -2.98 -17.55 -26.05
C GLU A 181 -3.31 -18.41 -24.82
N THR A 182 -3.87 -17.81 -23.76
CA THR A 182 -5.19 -18.19 -23.20
C THR A 182 -5.64 -17.19 -22.11
N LEU A 183 -6.93 -16.82 -22.15
CA LEU A 183 -7.75 -16.18 -21.10
C LEU A 183 -7.39 -14.74 -20.70
N ALA A 184 -8.08 -13.81 -21.37
CA ALA A 184 -8.38 -12.50 -20.82
C ALA A 184 -9.05 -12.65 -19.44
N SER A 185 -8.29 -12.36 -18.39
CA SER A 185 -8.85 -11.94 -17.11
C SER A 185 -9.07 -10.44 -17.20
N GLU A 186 -10.31 -10.00 -16.99
CA GLU A 186 -10.79 -8.60 -17.03
C GLU A 186 -10.20 -7.74 -15.90
N THR A 187 -8.87 -7.62 -15.86
CA THR A 187 -8.18 -6.52 -15.19
C THR A 187 -7.91 -5.49 -16.27
N SER A 188 -8.50 -4.30 -16.16
CA SER A 188 -8.37 -3.18 -17.10
C SER A 188 -6.94 -2.62 -17.09
N GLN A 189 -6.01 -3.38 -17.66
CA GLN A 189 -4.61 -3.01 -17.79
C GLN A 189 -4.48 -1.96 -18.89
N LEU A 190 -4.05 -0.75 -18.53
CA LEU A 190 -3.83 0.34 -19.49
C LEU A 190 -2.34 0.48 -19.78
N GLU A 191 -1.95 0.39 -21.05
CA GLU A 191 -0.59 0.71 -21.48
C GLU A 191 -0.46 2.22 -21.73
N LEU A 192 0.48 2.84 -21.02
CA LEU A 192 0.69 4.27 -21.01
C LEU A 192 2.08 4.64 -21.55
N VAL A 193 2.15 5.77 -22.24
CA VAL A 193 3.39 6.41 -22.68
C VAL A 193 3.42 7.86 -22.21
N LEU A 194 4.58 8.29 -21.73
CA LEU A 194 4.88 9.68 -21.40
C LEU A 194 6.16 10.05 -22.14
N SER A 195 6.04 10.98 -23.07
CA SER A 195 7.17 11.50 -23.84
C SER A 195 7.23 13.02 -23.76
N SER A 196 8.39 13.57 -24.11
CA SER A 196 8.57 15.01 -24.26
C SER A 196 9.42 15.32 -25.48
N GLY A 197 8.79 15.75 -26.58
CA GLY A 197 9.52 16.13 -27.80
C GLY A 197 10.56 17.24 -27.58
N LYS A 198 10.30 18.17 -26.65
CA LYS A 198 11.26 19.25 -26.28
C LYS A 198 12.52 18.73 -25.58
N TYR A 199 12.40 17.63 -24.83
CA TYR A 199 13.46 17.16 -23.93
C TYR A 199 14.00 15.78 -24.30
N GLY A 200 13.39 15.07 -25.25
CA GLY A 200 13.92 13.83 -25.85
C GLY A 200 13.62 12.53 -25.10
N TYR A 201 13.13 12.56 -23.85
CA TYR A 201 12.86 11.33 -23.09
C TYR A 201 11.51 10.70 -23.46
N THR A 202 11.45 9.37 -23.35
CA THR A 202 10.24 8.57 -23.43
C THR A 202 10.20 7.52 -22.32
N ALA A 203 9.07 7.43 -21.62
CA ALA A 203 8.79 6.44 -20.60
C ALA A 203 7.53 5.65 -20.93
N ARG A 204 7.55 4.35 -20.64
CA ARG A 204 6.41 3.45 -20.79
C ARG A 204 5.97 2.96 -19.42
N ALA A 205 4.67 2.84 -19.23
CA ALA A 205 4.11 2.36 -17.98
C ALA A 205 2.85 1.53 -18.21
N VAL A 206 2.48 0.76 -17.19
CA VAL A 206 1.23 0.03 -17.13
C VAL A 206 0.45 0.50 -15.92
N GLU A 207 -0.82 0.85 -16.11
CA GLU A 207 -1.74 1.17 -15.01
C GLU A 207 -2.67 -0.02 -14.73
N VAL A 208 -2.72 -0.42 -13.45
CA VAL A 208 -3.62 -1.45 -12.91
C VAL A 208 -4.15 -0.94 -11.58
N ASP A 209 -5.47 -0.90 -11.42
CA ASP A 209 -6.15 -0.49 -10.18
C ASP A 209 -5.66 0.87 -9.62
N GLY A 210 -5.34 1.82 -10.49
CA GLY A 210 -4.87 3.17 -10.14
C GLY A 210 -3.39 3.26 -9.72
N GLU A 211 -2.68 2.13 -9.58
CA GLU A 211 -1.23 2.10 -9.46
C GLU A 211 -0.57 2.12 -10.86
N VAL A 212 0.55 2.82 -11.00
CA VAL A 212 1.27 2.95 -12.28
C VAL A 212 2.66 2.35 -12.15
N THR A 213 2.94 1.30 -12.91
CA THR A 213 4.26 0.66 -12.99
C THR A 213 5.00 1.19 -14.21
N VAL A 214 6.04 2.00 -13.99
CA VAL A 214 6.97 2.43 -15.05
C VAL A 214 7.90 1.27 -15.36
N LEU A 215 8.02 0.94 -16.65
CA LEU A 215 8.76 -0.23 -17.12
C LEU A 215 10.26 0.05 -17.19
N ALA A 216 11.07 -0.99 -16.97
CA ALA A 216 12.50 -0.97 -17.19
C ALA A 216 12.84 -0.47 -18.61
N GLY A 217 13.93 0.29 -18.75
CA GLY A 217 14.32 0.95 -20.00
C GLY A 217 13.56 2.27 -20.28
N SER A 218 12.59 2.65 -19.43
CA SER A 218 11.96 3.97 -19.52
C SER A 218 12.94 5.08 -19.15
N GLN A 219 12.85 6.22 -19.82
CA GLN A 219 13.75 7.35 -19.60
C GLN A 219 13.11 8.46 -18.75
N ALA A 220 13.95 9.15 -17.98
CA ALA A 220 13.61 10.34 -17.21
C ALA A 220 14.63 11.46 -17.44
N THR A 221 14.25 12.71 -17.18
CA THR A 221 15.16 13.86 -17.36
C THR A 221 16.20 13.92 -16.24
N ALA A 222 17.49 14.04 -16.58
CA ALA A 222 18.53 14.33 -15.60
C ALA A 222 18.56 15.83 -15.21
N LYS A 223 17.92 16.70 -16.01
CA LYS A 223 17.87 18.14 -15.73
C LYS A 223 17.10 18.46 -14.45
N SER A 224 17.62 19.40 -13.69
CA SER A 224 17.07 19.93 -12.43
C SER A 224 16.53 21.36 -12.62
N ASP A 225 15.78 21.60 -13.69
CA ASP A 225 15.42 22.96 -14.10
C ASP A 225 14.21 23.55 -13.34
N PHE A 226 13.61 22.83 -12.39
CA PHE A 226 12.36 23.27 -11.74
C PHE A 226 12.34 22.92 -10.24
N GLY A 227 11.77 23.83 -9.44
CA GLY A 227 11.76 23.80 -7.97
C GLY A 227 11.24 22.49 -7.37
N GLU A 228 11.55 22.29 -6.08
CA GLU A 228 11.28 21.07 -5.32
C GLU A 228 9.90 20.47 -5.66
N SER A 229 9.93 19.35 -6.39
CA SER A 229 8.78 18.47 -6.55
C SER A 229 8.45 17.84 -5.20
N VAL A 230 7.16 17.63 -4.91
CA VAL A 230 6.75 16.84 -3.73
C VAL A 230 7.33 15.41 -3.76
N TYR A 231 7.77 14.96 -4.94
CA TYR A 231 8.40 13.65 -5.16
C TYR A 231 9.92 13.71 -5.34
N SER A 232 10.58 14.81 -4.95
CA SER A 232 12.05 14.96 -5.05
C SER A 232 12.80 13.93 -4.22
N SER A 233 12.38 13.72 -2.96
CA SER A 233 12.93 12.72 -2.05
C SER A 233 12.78 11.30 -2.59
N LEU A 234 11.60 10.96 -3.11
CA LEU A 234 11.32 9.68 -3.76
C LEU A 234 12.26 9.46 -4.96
N ARG A 235 12.42 10.46 -5.82
CA ARG A 235 13.32 10.39 -6.97
C ARG A 235 14.78 10.16 -6.54
N GLN A 236 15.27 10.91 -5.56
CA GLN A 236 16.63 10.77 -5.05
C GLN A 236 16.87 9.39 -4.45
N GLN A 237 15.90 8.84 -3.73
CA GLN A 237 16.00 7.49 -3.19
C GLN A 237 16.06 6.44 -4.32
N LEU A 238 15.20 6.53 -5.33
CA LEU A 238 15.22 5.60 -6.46
C LEU A 238 16.58 5.62 -7.19
N ILE A 239 17.25 6.78 -7.25
CA ILE A 239 18.62 6.91 -7.78
C ILE A 239 19.63 6.26 -6.84
N LYS A 240 19.56 6.57 -5.54
CA LYS A 240 20.45 6.00 -4.51
C LYS A 240 20.37 4.47 -4.46
N ASP A 241 19.17 3.91 -4.63
CA ASP A 241 18.90 2.49 -4.61
C ASP A 241 19.28 1.79 -5.94
N GLY A 242 19.78 2.54 -6.94
CA GLY A 242 20.17 2.00 -8.25
C GLY A 242 19.00 1.60 -9.15
N ARG A 243 17.76 1.96 -8.78
CA ARG A 243 16.54 1.65 -9.54
C ARG A 243 16.35 2.62 -10.71
N ILE A 244 16.89 3.84 -10.57
CA ILE A 244 17.06 4.80 -11.64
C ILE A 244 18.55 5.08 -11.78
N VAL A 245 19.11 4.86 -12.96
CA VAL A 245 20.54 4.98 -13.23
C VAL A 245 20.81 6.06 -14.28
N GLN A 246 22.01 6.63 -14.25
CA GLN A 246 22.46 7.56 -15.28
C GLN A 246 22.68 6.80 -16.60
N THR A 247 22.17 7.32 -17.72
CA THR A 247 22.46 6.75 -19.03
C THR A 247 23.81 7.23 -19.58
N THR A 248 24.22 6.72 -20.75
CA THR A 248 25.39 7.22 -21.48
C THR A 248 25.25 8.69 -21.87
N ASP A 249 24.02 9.18 -22.04
CA ASP A 249 23.73 10.60 -22.22
C ASP A 249 23.54 11.27 -20.84
N PRO A 250 24.34 12.29 -20.49
CA PRO A 250 24.22 12.98 -19.21
C PRO A 250 22.86 13.66 -19.00
N ASN A 251 22.07 13.89 -20.06
CA ASN A 251 20.75 14.51 -19.97
C ASN A 251 19.63 13.55 -19.54
N PHE A 252 19.88 12.24 -19.51
CA PHE A 252 18.86 11.23 -19.25
C PHE A 252 19.24 10.26 -18.15
N LEU A 253 18.25 9.93 -17.34
CA LEU A 253 18.26 8.77 -16.45
C LEU A 253 17.39 7.67 -17.07
N GLU A 254 17.61 6.44 -16.66
CA GLU A 254 16.85 5.27 -17.09
C GLU A 254 16.42 4.42 -15.90
N PHE A 255 15.21 3.88 -15.96
CA PHE A 255 14.71 2.93 -15.00
C PHE A 255 15.38 1.57 -15.24
N ALA A 256 16.23 1.12 -14.32
CA ALA A 256 16.98 -0.13 -14.44
C ALA A 256 16.06 -1.37 -14.26
N GLU A 257 14.93 -1.18 -13.59
CA GLU A 257 13.90 -2.17 -13.34
C GLU A 257 12.51 -1.54 -13.36
N ASN A 258 11.47 -2.37 -13.26
CA ASN A 258 10.09 -1.88 -13.14
C ASN A 258 9.87 -1.20 -11.77
N VAL A 259 9.29 0.00 -11.78
CA VAL A 259 9.02 0.77 -10.56
C VAL A 259 7.55 1.16 -10.49
N THR A 260 6.87 0.72 -9.43
CA THR A 260 5.45 1.04 -9.18
C THR A 260 5.29 2.30 -8.35
N PHE A 261 4.35 3.14 -8.77
CA PHE A 261 3.95 4.39 -8.13
C PHE A 261 2.47 4.35 -7.75
N GLN A 262 2.14 5.02 -6.63
CA GLN A 262 0.77 5.07 -6.08
C GLN A 262 -0.20 5.91 -6.91
N SER A 263 0.28 6.63 -7.94
CA SER A 263 -0.58 7.38 -8.86
C SER A 263 0.14 7.72 -10.17
N PRO A 264 -0.62 8.01 -11.25
CA PRO A 264 -0.06 8.53 -12.49
C PRO A 264 0.75 9.83 -12.31
N SER A 265 0.33 10.69 -11.38
CA SER A 265 1.00 11.95 -11.09
C SER A 265 2.36 11.75 -10.41
N ALA A 266 2.46 10.79 -9.48
CA ALA A 266 3.73 10.45 -8.84
C ALA A 266 4.75 9.93 -9.87
N ALA A 267 4.36 9.00 -10.72
CA ALA A 267 5.21 8.47 -11.79
C ALA A 267 5.67 9.59 -12.75
N ALA A 268 4.73 10.42 -13.22
CA ALA A 268 5.03 11.51 -14.13
C ALA A 268 5.96 12.56 -13.49
N ALA A 269 5.76 12.89 -12.22
CA ALA A 269 6.56 13.87 -11.52
C ALA A 269 8.00 13.40 -11.29
N VAL A 270 8.19 12.10 -11.02
CA VAL A 270 9.53 11.50 -10.96
C VAL A 270 10.18 11.55 -12.33
N ILE A 271 9.52 11.13 -13.41
CA ILE A 271 10.08 11.14 -14.78
C ILE A 271 10.48 12.55 -15.23
N ARG A 272 9.62 13.55 -14.97
CA ARG A 272 9.81 14.94 -15.40
C ARG A 272 10.62 15.80 -14.43
N ASN A 273 10.95 15.27 -13.26
CA ASN A 273 11.60 15.97 -12.16
C ASN A 273 10.90 17.31 -11.78
N ARG A 274 9.56 17.31 -11.77
CA ARG A 274 8.72 18.48 -11.40
C ARG A 274 7.29 18.05 -11.11
N ASN A 275 6.54 18.85 -10.34
CA ASN A 275 5.11 18.62 -10.14
C ASN A 275 4.39 18.53 -11.48
N THR A 276 3.71 17.40 -11.72
CA THR A 276 3.13 17.05 -13.02
C THR A 276 1.78 16.38 -12.81
N ASN A 277 0.76 16.85 -13.52
CA ASN A 277 -0.54 16.18 -13.55
C ASN A 277 -0.44 14.91 -14.42
N GLY A 278 -0.53 13.74 -13.80
CA GLY A 278 -0.42 12.46 -14.49
C GLY A 278 -1.52 12.24 -15.53
N ARG A 279 -2.76 12.66 -15.24
CA ARG A 279 -3.93 12.39 -16.11
C ARG A 279 -3.80 13.06 -17.48
N THR A 280 -3.16 14.22 -17.56
CA THR A 280 -2.91 14.93 -18.84
C THR A 280 -1.55 14.61 -19.45
N SER A 281 -0.65 13.99 -18.69
CA SER A 281 0.73 13.75 -19.11
C SER A 281 0.94 12.36 -19.71
N TRP A 282 0.21 11.36 -19.21
CA TRP A 282 0.21 10.02 -19.75
C TRP A 282 -0.79 9.92 -20.90
N ARG A 283 -0.39 9.19 -21.95
CA ARG A 283 -1.22 8.87 -23.10
C ARG A 283 -1.33 7.36 -23.26
N LEU A 284 -2.49 6.88 -23.70
CA LEU A 284 -2.65 5.47 -24.02
C LEU A 284 -1.83 5.12 -25.26
N VAL A 285 -1.10 4.01 -25.22
CA VAL A 285 -0.33 3.51 -26.37
C VAL A 285 -1.27 3.17 -27.54
N SER A 286 -2.43 2.62 -27.25
CA SER A 286 -3.40 2.16 -28.25
C SER A 286 -4.09 3.28 -29.03
N THR A 287 -4.42 4.40 -28.37
CA THR A 287 -5.22 5.48 -28.97
C THR A 287 -4.49 6.82 -29.07
N GLY A 288 -3.37 7.00 -28.37
CA GLY A 288 -2.67 8.29 -28.26
C GLY A 288 -3.42 9.36 -27.45
N GLN A 289 -4.63 9.08 -26.98
CA GLN A 289 -5.44 9.96 -26.14
C GLN A 289 -4.79 10.10 -24.76
N THR A 290 -5.00 11.25 -24.09
CA THR A 290 -4.53 11.37 -22.71
C THR A 290 -5.34 10.45 -21.80
N LEU A 291 -4.75 10.04 -20.68
CA LEU A 291 -5.44 9.25 -19.66
C LEU A 291 -6.73 9.94 -19.21
N LYS A 292 -6.71 11.28 -19.09
CA LYS A 292 -7.89 12.10 -18.81
C LYS A 292 -8.98 11.92 -19.88
N ASP A 293 -8.66 12.16 -21.15
CA ASP A 293 -9.65 12.12 -22.23
C ASP A 293 -10.28 10.73 -22.36
N TRP A 294 -9.48 9.67 -22.18
CA TRP A 294 -9.99 8.31 -22.18
C TRP A 294 -10.93 8.06 -21.01
N GLN A 295 -10.56 8.46 -19.78
CA GLN A 295 -11.43 8.32 -18.59
C GLN A 295 -12.74 9.09 -18.76
N ASP A 296 -12.68 10.33 -19.27
CA ASP A 296 -13.85 11.17 -19.50
C ASP A 296 -14.76 10.54 -20.58
N ALA A 297 -14.19 9.94 -21.63
CA ALA A 297 -14.95 9.22 -22.66
C ALA A 297 -15.62 7.94 -22.14
N GLN A 298 -14.98 7.21 -21.21
CA GLN A 298 -15.61 6.05 -20.56
C GLN A 298 -16.82 6.48 -19.71
N LEU A 299 -16.71 7.59 -18.99
CA LEU A 299 -17.82 8.16 -18.22
C LEU A 299 -18.98 8.61 -19.12
N SER A 300 -18.69 9.24 -20.26
CA SER A 300 -19.73 9.65 -21.22
C SER A 300 -20.46 8.43 -21.82
N LYS A 301 -19.73 7.39 -22.22
CA LYS A 301 -20.33 6.15 -22.76
C LYS A 301 -21.26 5.48 -21.76
N LEU A 302 -20.89 5.49 -20.47
CA LEU A 302 -21.73 4.97 -19.39
C LEU A 302 -23.02 5.81 -19.22
N ALA A 303 -22.92 7.13 -19.32
CA ALA A 303 -24.08 8.02 -19.26
C ALA A 303 -25.04 7.78 -20.45
N ASP A 304 -24.49 7.61 -21.65
CA ASP A 304 -25.28 7.35 -22.87
C ASP A 304 -25.97 5.97 -22.80
N SER A 305 -25.30 4.94 -22.29
CA SER A 305 -25.92 3.61 -22.11
C SER A 305 -27.07 3.65 -21.10
N LEU A 306 -26.92 4.37 -19.99
CA LEU A 306 -27.97 4.50 -18.97
C LEU A 306 -29.18 5.31 -19.46
N ALA A 307 -28.98 6.29 -20.35
CA ALA A 307 -30.05 7.08 -20.95
C ALA A 307 -30.82 6.34 -22.06
N THR A 308 -30.25 5.28 -22.63
CA THR A 308 -30.89 4.48 -23.69
C THR A 308 -31.74 3.32 -23.11
N GLU A 309 -31.52 2.96 -21.85
CA GLU A 309 -32.27 1.91 -21.12
C GLU A 309 -33.45 2.47 -20.29
N SER A 310 -33.61 3.79 -20.21
CA SER A 310 -34.72 4.50 -19.55
C SER A 310 -35.76 5.01 -20.54
#